data_AF-A0A842N638-F1
#
_entry.id   AF-A0A842N638-F1
#
_cell.length_a   1.000
_cell.length_b   1.000
_cell.length_c   1.000
_cell.angle_alpha   90.00
_cell.angle_beta   90.00
_cell.angle_gamma   90.00
#
_symmetry.space_group_name_H-M   'P 1'
#
loop_
_entity.id
_entity.type
_entity.pdbx_description
1 polymer ?
#
loop_
_entity_poly.entity_id
_entity_poly.type
_entity_poly.pdbx_seq_one_letter_code
_entity_poly.pdbx_strand_id
1 'polypeptide(L)'
;KLLPIIILPSLAVLTKGLIFGPFTIFLAYMIPFIWIGNAILVFTFKKFNLQKKLNKWITLLFASAFKTAFLFSIAYLFIKIGILPAVFLTAMGLFQFYTAIMGGILAFSIHSVKKKYI
;
A
#
# COMPACT_ATOMS: atom_id res chain seq x y z
N LYS A 1 -3.32 -17.91 -0.93
CA LYS A 1 -4.48 -16.99 -1.05
C LYS A 1 -3.99 -15.56 -0.79
N LEU A 2 -3.81 -14.72 -1.82
CA LEU A 2 -3.24 -13.35 -1.69
C LEU A 2 -4.29 -12.23 -1.74
N LEU A 3 -5.48 -12.52 -2.29
CA LEU A 3 -6.56 -11.54 -2.50
C LEU A 3 -6.98 -10.78 -1.22
N PRO A 4 -7.20 -11.45 -0.07
CA PRO A 4 -7.63 -10.75 1.14
C PRO A 4 -6.62 -9.72 1.62
N ILE A 5 -5.32 -10.02 1.50
CA ILE A 5 -4.22 -9.14 1.92
C ILE A 5 -4.18 -7.86 1.08
N ILE A 6 -4.55 -7.96 -0.20
CA ILE A 6 -4.55 -6.84 -1.15
C ILE A 6 -5.76 -5.93 -0.93
N ILE A 7 -6.93 -6.50 -0.66
CA ILE A 7 -8.22 -5.80 -0.69
C ILE A 7 -8.66 -5.31 0.70
N LEU A 8 -8.55 -6.14 1.73
CA LEU A 8 -9.12 -5.86 3.06
C LEU A 8 -8.65 -4.54 3.69
N PRO A 9 -7.37 -4.12 3.59
CA PRO A 9 -6.93 -2.88 4.23
C PRO A 9 -7.70 -1.65 3.72
N SER A 10 -7.95 -1.58 2.41
CA SER A 10 -8.69 -0.46 1.81
C SER A 10 -10.19 -0.48 2.13
N LEU A 11 -10.80 -1.67 2.22
CA LEU A 11 -12.19 -1.82 2.63
C LEU A 11 -12.38 -1.40 4.10
N ALA A 12 -11.44 -1.76 4.97
CA ALA A 12 -11.48 -1.36 6.39
C ALA A 12 -11.42 0.16 6.57
N VAL A 13 -10.70 0.87 5.69
CA VAL A 13 -10.66 2.35 5.69
C VAL A 13 -11.99 2.93 5.20
N LEU A 14 -12.58 2.36 4.15
CA LEU A 14 -13.87 2.79 3.61
C LEU A 14 -15.00 2.63 4.64
N THR A 15 -15.07 1.48 5.32
CA THR A 15 -16.16 1.18 6.27
C THR A 15 -16.08 2.00 7.55
N LYS A 16 -14.88 2.40 7.97
CA LYS A 16 -14.74 3.18 9.21
C LYS A 16 -15.10 4.65 9.05
N GLY A 17 -15.06 5.23 7.84
CA GLY A 17 -15.40 6.64 7.56
C GLY A 17 -14.58 7.71 8.33
N LEU A 18 -13.82 7.32 9.34
CA LEU A 18 -13.17 8.17 10.34
C LEU A 18 -11.88 8.83 9.83
N ILE A 19 -11.17 8.17 8.92
CA ILE A 19 -9.85 8.65 8.46
C ILE A 19 -10.02 9.75 7.40
N PHE A 20 -11.06 9.63 6.56
CA PHE A 20 -11.30 10.56 5.45
C PHE A 20 -12.57 11.40 5.62
N GLY A 21 -13.50 11.07 6.53
CA GLY A 21 -14.69 11.87 6.82
C GLY A 21 -15.45 12.26 5.54
N PRO A 22 -15.59 13.56 5.22
CA PRO A 22 -16.23 14.02 3.98
C PRO A 22 -15.48 13.57 2.71
N PHE A 23 -14.20 13.22 2.82
CA PHE A 23 -13.37 12.74 1.72
C PHE A 23 -13.55 11.25 1.40
N THR A 24 -14.45 10.55 2.09
CA THR A 24 -14.70 9.12 1.86
C THR A 24 -15.14 8.82 0.42
N ILE A 25 -15.90 9.72 -0.20
CA ILE A 25 -16.31 9.58 -1.61
C ILE A 25 -15.11 9.65 -2.57
N PHE A 26 -14.16 10.55 -2.30
CA PHE A 26 -12.94 10.69 -3.08
C PHE A 26 -12.03 9.48 -2.93
N LEU A 27 -11.98 8.89 -1.73
CA LEU A 27 -11.26 7.65 -1.51
C LEU A 27 -11.83 6.49 -2.34
N ALA A 28 -13.16 6.42 -2.52
CA ALA A 28 -13.79 5.36 -3.30
C ALA A 28 -13.25 5.31 -4.74
N TYR A 29 -13.00 6.47 -5.38
CA TYR A 29 -12.36 6.52 -6.70
C TYR A 29 -10.92 5.99 -6.70
N MET A 30 -10.21 6.12 -5.58
CA MET A 30 -8.85 5.61 -5.43
C MET A 30 -8.78 4.12 -5.09
N ILE A 31 -9.86 3.49 -4.60
CA ILE A 31 -9.85 2.09 -4.14
C ILE A 31 -9.33 1.10 -5.19
N PRO A 32 -9.80 1.11 -6.46
CA PRO A 32 -9.28 0.18 -7.47
C PRO A 32 -7.76 0.33 -7.67
N PHE A 33 -7.27 1.57 -7.64
CA PHE A 33 -5.84 1.85 -7.75
C PHE A 33 -5.07 1.45 -6.49
N ILE A 34 -5.65 1.60 -5.30
CA ILE A 34 -5.07 1.12 -4.04
C ILE A 34 -4.90 -0.41 -4.08
N TRP A 35 -5.86 -1.15 -4.63
CA TRP A 35 -5.71 -2.59 -4.84
C TRP A 35 -4.56 -2.92 -5.77
N ILE A 36 -4.44 -2.20 -6.89
CA ILE A 36 -3.32 -2.37 -7.82
C ILE A 36 -1.99 -2.03 -7.14
N GLY A 37 -1.92 -0.94 -6.38
CA GLY A 37 -0.72 -0.56 -5.62
C GLY A 37 -0.32 -1.62 -4.57
N ASN A 38 -1.30 -2.18 -3.85
CA ASN A 38 -1.06 -3.29 -2.92
C ASN A 38 -0.61 -4.56 -3.65
N ALA A 39 -1.18 -4.85 -4.83
CA ALA A 39 -0.74 -5.96 -5.67
C ALA A 39 0.71 -5.75 -6.14
N ILE A 40 1.09 -4.55 -6.56
CA ILE A 40 2.48 -4.19 -6.90
C ILE A 40 3.40 -4.55 -5.74
N LEU A 41 3.08 -4.11 -4.51
CA LEU A 41 3.89 -4.43 -3.33
C LEU A 41 4.06 -5.95 -3.16
N VAL A 42 2.98 -6.72 -3.20
CA VAL A 42 3.01 -8.18 -3.01
C VAL A 42 3.79 -8.89 -4.12
N PHE A 43 3.60 -8.47 -5.38
CA PHE A 43 4.29 -9.08 -6.52
C PHE A 43 5.77 -8.69 -6.59
N THR A 44 6.13 -7.45 -6.24
CA THR A 44 7.52 -7.04 -6.08
C THR A 44 8.19 -7.90 -5.00
N PHE A 45 7.53 -8.09 -3.86
CA PHE A 45 8.02 -9.00 -2.83
C PHE A 45 8.22 -10.42 -3.33
N LYS A 46 7.24 -10.96 -4.06
CA LYS A 46 7.34 -12.32 -4.61
C LYS A 46 8.49 -12.44 -5.61
N LYS A 47 8.64 -11.49 -6.52
CA LYS A 47 9.67 -11.51 -7.56
C LYS A 47 11.08 -11.32 -6.98
N PHE A 48 11.29 -10.31 -6.16
CA PHE A 48 12.63 -9.96 -5.69
C PHE A 48 13.13 -10.81 -4.53
N ASN A 49 12.27 -11.19 -3.59
CA ASN A 49 12.65 -12.01 -2.44
C ASN A 49 12.74 -13.50 -2.81
N LEU A 50 11.70 -14.07 -3.46
CA LEU A 50 11.66 -15.51 -3.72
C LEU A 50 12.47 -15.93 -4.95
N GLN A 51 12.46 -15.15 -6.04
CA GLN A 51 13.14 -15.55 -7.29
C GLN A 51 14.56 -15.02 -7.37
N LYS A 52 14.80 -13.77 -6.96
CA LYS A 52 16.13 -13.13 -7.01
C LYS A 52 16.93 -13.22 -5.71
N LYS A 53 16.38 -13.83 -4.64
CA LYS A 53 17.00 -13.96 -3.31
C LYS A 53 17.56 -12.63 -2.73
N LEU A 54 16.96 -11.49 -3.10
CA LEU A 54 17.40 -10.21 -2.56
C LEU A 54 17.05 -10.10 -1.08
N ASN A 55 17.82 -9.26 -0.38
CA ASN A 55 17.56 -8.95 1.02
C ASN A 55 16.11 -8.43 1.20
N LYS A 56 15.41 -8.99 2.20
CA LYS A 56 14.02 -8.71 2.54
C LYS A 56 13.79 -7.22 2.80
N TRP A 57 14.76 -6.56 3.43
CA TRP A 57 14.74 -5.13 3.76
C TRP A 57 14.86 -4.24 2.53
N ILE A 58 15.78 -4.59 1.62
CA ILE A 58 15.94 -3.90 0.33
C ILE A 58 14.68 -4.07 -0.52
N THR A 59 14.14 -5.30 -0.54
CA THR A 59 12.88 -5.60 -1.24
C THR A 59 11.72 -4.80 -0.67
N LEU A 60 11.63 -4.64 0.66
CA LEU A 60 10.61 -3.81 1.31
C LEU A 60 10.66 -2.37 0.85
N LEU A 61 11.87 -1.79 0.79
CA LEU A 61 12.07 -0.41 0.37
C LEU A 61 11.63 -0.23 -1.09
N PHE A 62 12.08 -1.09 -2.01
CA PHE A 62 11.67 -1.01 -3.42
C PHE A 62 10.18 -1.28 -3.63
N ALA A 63 9.60 -2.27 -2.94
CA ALA A 63 8.17 -2.58 -3.05
C ALA A 63 7.30 -1.42 -2.55
N SER A 64 7.69 -0.81 -1.43
CA SER A 64 6.99 0.37 -0.88
C SER A 64 7.14 1.57 -1.79
N ALA A 65 8.32 1.80 -2.37
CA ALA A 65 8.58 2.87 -3.33
C ALA A 65 7.74 2.71 -4.60
N PHE A 66 7.72 1.51 -5.22
CA PHE A 66 6.93 1.27 -6.42
C PHE A 66 5.43 1.41 -6.19
N LYS A 67 4.91 0.85 -5.09
CA LYS A 67 3.50 1.06 -4.70
C LYS A 67 3.18 2.55 -4.58
N THR A 68 4.02 3.28 -3.86
CA THR A 68 3.80 4.70 -3.57
C THR A 68 3.90 5.54 -4.83
N ALA A 69 4.91 5.32 -5.66
CA ALA A 69 5.07 6.05 -6.92
C ALA A 69 3.87 5.85 -7.85
N PHE A 70 3.34 4.62 -7.93
CA PHE A 70 2.13 4.33 -8.68
C PHE A 70 0.92 5.13 -8.14
N LEU A 71 0.64 5.03 -6.84
CA LEU A 71 -0.51 5.72 -6.22
C LEU A 71 -0.39 7.25 -6.28
N PHE A 72 0.82 7.78 -6.07
CA PHE A 72 1.11 9.20 -6.20
C PHE A 72 0.84 9.69 -7.63
N SER A 73 1.27 8.94 -8.65
CA SER A 73 1.06 9.29 -10.06
C SER A 73 -0.42 9.36 -10.41
N ILE A 74 -1.21 8.38 -9.95
CA ILE A 74 -2.66 8.37 -10.14
C ILE A 74 -3.32 9.54 -9.39
N ALA A 75 -2.96 9.76 -8.13
CA ALA A 75 -3.50 10.87 -7.35
C ALA A 75 -3.19 12.23 -7.99
N TYR A 76 -1.96 12.42 -8.49
CA TYR A 76 -1.54 13.63 -9.19
C TYR A 76 -2.38 13.86 -10.46
N LEU A 77 -2.59 12.81 -11.26
CA LEU A 77 -3.44 12.89 -12.45
C LEU A 77 -4.87 13.31 -12.07
N PHE A 78 -5.44 12.69 -11.04
CA PHE A 78 -6.82 12.94 -10.60
C PHE A 78 -7.01 14.33 -9.99
N ILE A 79 -5.98 14.88 -9.34
CA ILE A 79 -5.98 16.28 -8.87
C ILE A 79 -5.95 17.24 -10.07
N LYS A 80 -5.13 16.95 -11.08
CA LYS A 80 -5.01 17.81 -12.28
C LYS A 80 -6.30 17.92 -13.08
N ILE A 81 -7.10 16.86 -13.11
CA ILE A 81 -8.42 16.84 -13.77
C ILE A 81 -9.58 17.26 -12.84
N GLY A 82 -9.29 17.68 -11.59
CA GLY A 82 -10.28 18.21 -10.66
C GLY A 82 -11.15 17.18 -9.94
N ILE A 83 -10.81 15.89 -9.99
CA ILE A 83 -11.56 14.81 -9.31
C ILE A 83 -11.20 14.71 -7.83
N LEU A 84 -9.92 14.90 -7.48
CA LEU A 84 -9.42 14.75 -6.11
C LEU A 84 -8.91 16.07 -5.51
N PRO A 85 -9.14 16.31 -4.21
CA PRO A 85 -8.48 17.38 -3.47
C PRO A 85 -6.97 17.14 -3.31
N ALA A 86 -6.18 18.23 -3.20
CA ALA A 86 -4.72 18.17 -3.10
C ALA A 86 -4.21 17.35 -1.88
N VAL A 87 -5.01 17.23 -0.82
CA VAL A 87 -4.70 16.43 0.38
C VAL A 87 -4.46 14.94 0.04
N PHE A 88 -5.07 14.44 -1.05
CA PHE A 88 -4.85 13.06 -1.50
C PHE A 88 -3.44 12.81 -2.02
N LEU A 89 -2.71 13.85 -2.44
CA LEU A 89 -1.33 13.68 -2.91
C LEU A 89 -0.41 13.23 -1.76
N THR A 90 -0.54 13.89 -0.60
CA THR A 90 0.20 13.55 0.62
C THR A 90 -0.24 12.19 1.15
N ALA A 91 -1.54 11.90 1.12
CA ALA A 91 -2.09 10.63 1.58
C ALA A 91 -1.65 9.44 0.70
N MET A 92 -1.64 9.60 -0.63
CA MET A 92 -1.30 8.54 -1.59
C MET A 92 0.22 8.43 -1.84
N GLY A 93 0.97 9.48 -1.47
CA GLY A 93 2.43 9.49 -1.43
C GLY A 93 2.96 9.07 -0.06
N LEU A 94 3.33 10.05 0.77
CA LEU A 94 4.06 9.85 2.03
C LEU A 94 3.37 8.84 2.96
N PHE A 95 2.06 8.95 3.18
CA PHE A 95 1.39 8.03 4.11
C PHE A 95 1.35 6.60 3.59
N GLN A 96 1.18 6.37 2.27
CA GLN A 96 1.27 5.03 1.69
C GLN A 96 2.68 4.43 1.85
N PHE A 97 3.73 5.25 1.74
CA PHE A 97 5.10 4.79 1.94
C PHE A 97 5.36 4.39 3.39
N TYR A 98 5.03 5.27 4.34
CA TYR A 98 5.22 4.99 5.76
C TYR A 98 4.43 3.76 6.22
N THR A 99 3.16 3.67 5.82
CA THR A 99 2.31 2.53 6.18
C THR A 99 2.78 1.23 5.55
N ALA A 100 3.27 1.25 4.30
CA ALA A 100 3.83 0.07 3.64
C ALA A 100 5.09 -0.43 4.33
N ILE A 101 6.00 0.47 4.71
CA ILE A 101 7.20 0.11 5.47
C ILE A 101 6.80 -0.46 6.83
N MET A 102 6.00 0.25 7.62
CA MET A 102 5.57 -0.20 8.95
C MET A 102 4.88 -1.57 8.89
N GLY A 103 3.96 -1.76 7.95
CA GLY A 103 3.29 -3.04 7.73
C GLY A 103 4.28 -4.16 7.37
N GLY A 104 5.27 -3.87 6.52
CA GLY A 104 6.32 -4.81 6.17
C GLY A 104 7.23 -5.20 7.34
N ILE A 105 7.64 -4.22 8.15
CA ILE A 105 8.44 -4.46 9.37
C ILE A 105 7.67 -5.36 10.33
N LEU A 106 6.40 -5.03 10.62
CA LEU A 106 5.54 -5.83 11.49
C LEU A 106 5.40 -7.27 10.97
N ALA A 107 5.18 -7.44 9.66
CA ALA A 107 5.07 -8.76 9.05
C ALA A 107 6.36 -9.58 9.22
N PHE A 108 7.53 -8.95 9.07
CA PHE A 108 8.82 -9.63 9.28
C PHE A 108 9.07 -9.99 10.74
N SER A 109 8.72 -9.13 11.68
CA SER A 109 8.82 -9.41 13.11
C SER A 109 7.95 -10.61 13.49
N ILE A 110 6.69 -10.64 13.06
CA ILE A 110 5.77 -11.75 13.32
C ILE A 110 6.29 -13.06 12.70
N HIS A 111 6.76 -13.01 11.45
CA HIS A 111 7.34 -14.18 10.79
C HIS A 111 8.58 -14.71 11.52
N SER A 112 9.42 -13.83 12.06
CA SER A 112 10.63 -14.20 12.78
C SER A 112 10.31 -14.85 14.13
N VAL A 113 9.30 -14.35 14.83
CA VAL A 113 8.77 -14.97 16.06
C VAL A 113 8.21 -16.36 15.75
N LYS A 114 7.35 -16.50 14.73
CA LYS A 114 6.74 -17.79 14.38
C LYS A 114 7.76 -18.89 14.08
N LYS A 115 8.86 -18.57 13.39
CA LYS A 115 9.96 -19.51 13.12
C LYS A 115 10.76 -19.91 14.37
N LYS A 116 10.71 -19.12 15.44
CA LYS A 116 11.43 -19.39 16.69
C LYS A 116 10.65 -20.32 17.62
N TYR A 117 9.32 -20.35 17.52
CA TYR A 117 8.43 -21.09 18.41
C TYR A 117 7.76 -22.32 17.76
N ILE A 118 8.01 -22.56 16.47
CA ILE A 118 7.57 -23.73 15.69
C ILE A 118 8.79 -24.27 14.95
#